data_AF-A0A969USX1-F1
#
_entry.id   AF-A0A969USX1-F1
#
_cell.length_a   1.000
_cell.length_b   1.000
_cell.length_c   1.000
_cell.angle_alpha   90.00
_cell.angle_beta   90.00
_cell.angle_gamma   90.00
#
_symmetry.space_group_name_H-M   'P 1'
#
loop_
_entity.id
_entity.type
_entity.pdbx_description
1 polymer ?
#
loop_
_entity_poly.entity_id
_entity_poly.type
_entity_poly.pdbx_seq_one_letter_code
_entity_poly.pdbx_strand_id
1 'polypeptide(L)'
;MIFSLYSQAKPQAKQHQPRSFFSQIAFSFKALCPSDLDCEMPPPICPPDEPDLPPIDYLAKDFLSFRKALSDFSALRYPGWVERSEADFGVTFMEALCALADDLSYTQDRIAAEATLETATQRRSLVRHARLVDYEPRPATAARTLLQFDVKPGVMVLPVGLVVSAQSPDGETVEFETGTGLVDPNTGKPTSIRTLEIQSHLQ
;
A
#
# COMPACT_ATOMS: atom_id res chain seq x y z
N MET A 1 -85.76 -14.64 -6.40
CA MET A 1 -86.32 -13.27 -6.25
C MET A 1 -85.18 -12.30 -6.50
N ILE A 2 -85.17 -11.32 -7.41
CA ILE A 2 -86.16 -10.65 -8.26
C ILE A 2 -85.36 -10.01 -9.42
N PHE A 3 -86.00 -9.97 -10.60
CA PHE A 3 -85.72 -9.20 -11.82
C PHE A 3 -85.10 -7.80 -11.66
N SER A 4 -84.33 -7.33 -12.65
CA SER A 4 -84.67 -6.12 -13.46
C SER A 4 -83.56 -5.85 -14.50
N LEU A 5 -83.75 -6.28 -15.75
CA LEU A 5 -84.24 -5.48 -16.89
C LEU A 5 -83.19 -4.59 -17.57
N TYR A 6 -82.96 -4.98 -18.81
CA TYR A 6 -82.33 -4.27 -19.92
C TYR A 6 -82.99 -2.89 -20.15
N SER A 7 -82.21 -1.85 -20.43
CA SER A 7 -82.71 -0.66 -21.14
C SER A 7 -81.61 -0.02 -21.98
N GLN A 8 -81.71 -0.26 -23.29
CA GLN A 8 -80.96 0.43 -24.34
C GLN A 8 -81.70 1.74 -24.66
N ALA A 9 -81.05 2.88 -24.42
CA ALA A 9 -81.49 4.17 -24.93
C ALA A 9 -80.58 4.61 -26.09
N LYS A 10 -81.19 4.80 -27.27
CA LYS A 10 -80.56 5.18 -28.54
C LYS A 10 -79.77 6.49 -28.45
N PRO A 11 -78.68 6.65 -29.24
CA PRO A 11 -77.98 7.92 -29.35
C PRO A 11 -78.75 8.87 -30.27
N GLN A 12 -79.10 10.06 -29.78
CA GLN A 12 -79.55 11.19 -30.60
C GLN A 12 -78.35 12.09 -30.87
N ALA A 13 -77.97 12.18 -32.14
CA ALA A 13 -76.89 13.03 -32.60
C ALA A 13 -77.42 14.38 -33.07
N LYS A 14 -76.93 15.47 -32.46
CA LYS A 14 -76.23 16.60 -33.11
C LYS A 14 -76.44 17.89 -32.33
N GLN A 15 -75.34 18.56 -32.00
CA GLN A 15 -75.07 19.92 -32.49
C GLN A 15 -73.59 20.25 -32.31
N HIS A 16 -73.00 20.83 -33.36
CA HIS A 16 -71.58 21.06 -33.57
C HIS A 16 -71.07 22.29 -32.79
N GLN A 17 -69.91 22.13 -32.13
CA GLN A 17 -68.95 23.21 -31.89
C GLN A 17 -67.52 22.62 -31.90
N PRO A 18 -66.52 23.36 -32.41
CA PRO A 18 -65.21 22.82 -32.76
C PRO A 18 -64.40 22.48 -31.51
N ARG A 19 -64.02 21.21 -31.34
CA ARG A 19 -63.16 20.76 -30.23
C ARG A 19 -61.91 20.09 -30.77
N SER A 20 -60.76 20.54 -30.24
CA SER A 20 -59.42 19.99 -30.42
C SER A 20 -59.45 18.46 -30.50
N PHE A 21 -59.12 17.91 -31.67
CA PHE A 21 -59.42 16.53 -32.04
C PHE A 21 -58.54 15.48 -31.34
N PHE A 22 -57.51 15.90 -30.59
CA PHE A 22 -56.60 14.99 -29.87
C PHE A 22 -56.28 15.44 -28.44
N SER A 23 -57.24 16.00 -27.70
CA SER A 23 -56.98 16.33 -26.28
C SER A 23 -57.03 15.10 -25.35
N GLN A 24 -57.65 14.00 -25.78
CA GLN A 24 -57.72 12.75 -25.04
C GLN A 24 -58.18 11.60 -25.95
N ILE A 25 -57.59 10.42 -25.79
CA ILE A 25 -58.04 9.15 -26.38
C ILE A 25 -58.34 8.19 -25.23
N ALA A 26 -59.49 7.53 -25.30
CA ALA A 26 -59.84 6.48 -24.34
C ALA A 26 -59.08 5.21 -24.71
N PHE A 27 -58.00 4.92 -23.99
CA PHE A 27 -57.36 3.61 -24.02
C PHE A 27 -57.73 2.83 -22.76
N SER A 28 -57.81 1.51 -22.89
CA SER A 28 -58.11 0.60 -21.78
C SER A 28 -57.04 -0.49 -21.78
N PHE A 29 -56.28 -0.58 -20.69
CA PHE A 29 -55.34 -1.66 -20.47
C PHE A 29 -56.12 -2.91 -20.04
N LYS A 30 -56.28 -3.87 -20.95
CA LYS A 30 -56.86 -5.17 -20.62
C LYS A 30 -55.79 -6.06 -19.98
N ALA A 31 -55.50 -5.81 -18.71
CA ALA A 31 -54.40 -6.44 -17.96
C ALA A 31 -54.57 -7.96 -17.67
N LEU A 32 -55.69 -8.57 -18.07
CA LEU A 32 -56.03 -9.97 -17.78
C LEU A 32 -56.74 -10.67 -18.96
N CYS A 33 -56.68 -10.09 -20.16
CA CYS A 33 -57.15 -10.82 -21.34
C CYS A 33 -56.03 -11.76 -21.81
N PRO A 34 -56.35 -13.01 -22.20
CA PRO A 34 -55.37 -13.86 -22.86
C PRO A 34 -54.89 -13.13 -24.12
N SER A 35 -53.60 -12.79 -24.14
CA SER A 35 -52.98 -12.06 -25.23
C SER A 35 -51.91 -12.94 -25.85
N ASP A 36 -51.94 -13.10 -27.17
CA ASP A 36 -50.89 -13.79 -27.95
C ASP A 36 -49.63 -12.91 -28.12
N LEU A 37 -49.50 -11.81 -27.37
CA LEU A 37 -48.45 -10.81 -27.52
C LEU A 37 -47.26 -11.04 -26.58
N ASP A 38 -47.38 -11.92 -25.59
CA ASP A 38 -46.26 -12.34 -24.74
C ASP A 38 -45.77 -13.71 -25.19
N CYS A 39 -44.75 -13.74 -26.04
CA CYS A 39 -43.99 -14.95 -26.26
C CYS A 39 -43.27 -15.31 -24.95
N GLU A 40 -43.63 -16.43 -24.32
CA GLU A 40 -42.87 -16.98 -23.21
C GLU A 40 -41.44 -17.26 -23.71
N MET A 41 -40.51 -16.42 -23.30
CA MET A 41 -39.13 -16.52 -23.75
C MET A 41 -38.57 -17.84 -23.22
N PRO A 42 -37.98 -18.69 -24.08
CA PRO A 42 -37.41 -19.95 -23.61
C PRO A 42 -36.42 -19.63 -22.48
N PRO A 43 -36.40 -20.43 -21.41
CA PRO A 43 -35.52 -20.17 -20.28
C PRO A 43 -34.09 -20.03 -20.80
N PRO A 44 -33.34 -19.00 -20.36
CA PRO A 44 -31.96 -18.86 -20.78
C PRO A 44 -31.22 -20.15 -20.43
N ILE A 45 -30.46 -20.68 -21.39
CA ILE A 45 -29.58 -21.82 -21.14
C ILE A 45 -28.55 -21.34 -20.12
N CYS A 46 -28.70 -21.74 -18.86
CA CYS A 46 -27.68 -21.48 -17.85
C CYS A 46 -26.41 -22.25 -18.23
N PRO A 47 -25.23 -21.61 -18.18
CA PRO A 47 -23.99 -22.36 -18.29
C PRO A 47 -23.91 -23.39 -17.15
N PRO A 48 -23.21 -24.52 -17.35
CA PRO A 48 -23.00 -25.48 -16.30
C PRO A 48 -22.31 -24.83 -15.11
N ASP A 49 -22.67 -25.26 -13.90
CA ASP A 49 -22.06 -24.77 -12.67
C ASP A 49 -20.55 -25.02 -12.69
N GLU A 50 -19.77 -24.00 -12.30
CA GLU A 50 -18.32 -24.15 -12.15
C GLU A 50 -18.00 -25.06 -10.96
N PRO A 51 -16.93 -25.88 -11.04
CA PRO A 51 -16.53 -26.70 -9.91
C PRO A 51 -16.11 -25.82 -8.73
N ASP A 52 -16.47 -26.26 -7.52
CA ASP A 52 -16.08 -25.60 -6.28
C ASP A 52 -14.55 -25.48 -6.18
N LEU A 53 -14.08 -24.27 -5.84
CA LEU A 53 -12.67 -24.02 -5.62
C LEU A 53 -12.20 -24.65 -4.31
N PRO A 54 -10.98 -25.21 -4.26
CA PRO A 54 -10.43 -25.69 -3.00
C PRO A 54 -10.27 -24.50 -2.02
N PRO A 55 -10.48 -24.71 -0.71
CA PRO A 55 -10.24 -23.68 0.28
C PRO A 55 -8.76 -23.30 0.27
N ILE A 56 -8.45 -22.04 -0.02
CA ILE A 56 -7.09 -21.51 -0.04
C ILE A 56 -6.74 -21.03 1.38
N ASP A 57 -5.71 -21.63 1.97
CA ASP A 57 -5.12 -21.14 3.22
C ASP A 57 -4.14 -20.00 2.90
N TYR A 58 -4.53 -18.77 3.22
CA TYR A 58 -3.74 -17.56 2.95
C TYR A 58 -2.53 -17.38 3.87
N LEU A 59 -2.43 -18.16 4.95
CA LEU A 59 -1.28 -18.14 5.85
C LEU A 59 -0.20 -19.12 5.40
N ALA A 60 -0.56 -20.11 4.61
CA ALA A 60 0.35 -21.14 4.13
C ALA A 60 1.09 -20.61 2.88
N LYS A 61 2.31 -20.11 3.09
CA LYS A 61 3.11 -19.44 2.07
C LYS A 61 4.52 -20.01 1.89
N ASP A 62 4.66 -21.31 2.11
CA ASP A 62 5.91 -22.05 1.88
C ASP A 62 5.79 -22.96 0.65
N PHE A 63 6.92 -23.45 0.13
CA PHE A 63 6.92 -24.34 -1.04
C PHE A 63 5.95 -25.52 -0.93
N LEU A 64 5.90 -26.18 0.23
CA LEU A 64 5.08 -27.38 0.45
C LEU A 64 3.59 -27.06 0.44
N SER A 65 3.18 -25.97 1.07
CA SER A 65 1.80 -25.51 1.05
C SER A 65 1.36 -25.05 -0.34
N PHE A 66 2.21 -24.35 -1.09
CA PHE A 66 1.91 -24.00 -2.48
C PHE A 66 1.79 -25.24 -3.37
N ARG A 67 2.70 -26.21 -3.23
CA ARG A 67 2.63 -27.48 -3.97
C ARG A 67 1.34 -28.23 -3.65
N LYS A 68 0.94 -28.26 -2.37
CA LYS A 68 -0.32 -28.87 -1.94
C LYS A 68 -1.52 -28.15 -2.56
N ALA A 69 -1.58 -26.83 -2.44
CA ALA A 69 -2.69 -26.03 -2.96
C ALA A 69 -2.85 -26.16 -4.48
N LEU A 70 -1.74 -26.09 -5.24
CA LEU A 70 -1.76 -26.27 -6.69
C LEU A 70 -2.10 -27.71 -7.10
N SER A 71 -1.63 -28.70 -6.35
CA SER A 71 -2.01 -30.10 -6.57
C SER A 71 -3.51 -30.30 -6.35
N ASP A 72 -4.04 -29.83 -5.23
CA ASP A 72 -5.46 -29.94 -4.88
C ASP A 72 -6.34 -29.20 -5.91
N PHE A 73 -5.91 -28.01 -6.34
CA PHE A 73 -6.56 -27.26 -7.43
C PHE A 73 -6.53 -27.99 -8.77
N SER A 74 -5.38 -28.55 -9.16
CA SER A 74 -5.23 -29.26 -10.43
C SER A 74 -6.08 -30.52 -10.50
N ALA A 75 -6.27 -31.22 -9.38
CA ALA A 75 -7.11 -32.42 -9.30
C ALA A 75 -8.59 -32.10 -9.58
N LEU A 76 -9.07 -30.94 -9.11
CA LEU A 76 -10.44 -30.46 -9.36
C LEU A 76 -10.61 -29.93 -10.78
N ARG A 77 -9.65 -29.13 -11.26
CA ARG A 77 -9.79 -28.38 -12.51
C ARG A 77 -9.43 -29.17 -13.76
N TYR A 78 -8.51 -30.13 -13.63
CA TYR A 78 -7.96 -30.93 -14.74
C TYR A 78 -7.99 -32.43 -14.40
N PRO A 79 -9.19 -33.03 -14.28
CA PRO A 79 -9.33 -34.45 -13.93
C PRO A 79 -8.73 -35.41 -14.97
N GLY A 80 -8.49 -34.94 -16.20
CA GLY A 80 -7.80 -35.71 -17.25
C GLY A 80 -6.29 -35.82 -17.07
N TRP A 81 -5.67 -35.06 -16.17
CA TRP A 81 -4.25 -35.14 -15.87
C TRP A 81 -4.01 -36.14 -14.72
N VAL A 82 -3.76 -37.39 -15.11
CA VAL A 82 -3.65 -38.55 -14.21
C VAL A 82 -2.21 -38.83 -13.76
N GLU A 83 -1.22 -38.55 -14.60
CA GLU A 83 0.19 -38.77 -14.28
C GLU A 83 0.67 -37.77 -13.22
N ARG A 84 1.23 -38.28 -12.11
CA ARG A 84 1.65 -37.49 -10.94
C ARG A 84 3.06 -37.86 -10.46
N SER A 85 3.82 -38.56 -11.29
CA SER A 85 5.24 -38.81 -11.08
C SER A 85 6.03 -37.51 -10.99
N GLU A 86 7.11 -37.50 -10.21
CA GLU A 86 8.05 -36.37 -10.12
C GLU A 86 8.70 -36.05 -11.48
N ALA A 87 8.77 -37.04 -12.39
CA ALA A 87 9.30 -36.87 -13.73
C ALA A 87 8.28 -36.30 -14.74
N ASP A 88 7.02 -36.11 -14.33
CA ASP A 88 6.01 -35.50 -15.19
C ASP A 88 6.28 -34.00 -15.37
N PHE A 89 6.19 -33.53 -16.62
CA PHE A 89 6.45 -32.13 -16.93
C PHE A 89 5.51 -31.18 -16.18
N GLY A 90 4.24 -31.55 -16.01
CA GLY A 90 3.27 -30.73 -15.28
C GLY A 90 3.64 -30.61 -13.80
N VAL A 91 4.14 -31.70 -13.20
CA VAL A 91 4.62 -31.69 -11.82
C VAL A 91 5.88 -30.84 -11.69
N THR A 92 6.90 -31.04 -12.54
CA THR A 92 8.14 -30.26 -12.50
C THR A 92 7.88 -28.76 -12.72
N PHE A 93 7.00 -28.41 -13.66
CA PHE A 93 6.63 -27.01 -13.91
C PHE A 93 5.91 -26.39 -12.71
N MET A 94 4.97 -27.13 -12.10
CA MET A 94 4.28 -26.71 -10.88
C MET A 94 5.27 -26.48 -9.73
N GLU A 95 6.24 -27.39 -9.53
CA GLU A 95 7.26 -27.24 -8.49
C GLU A 95 8.17 -26.02 -8.74
N ALA A 96 8.54 -25.75 -9.99
CA ALA A 96 9.31 -24.55 -10.33
C ALA A 96 8.53 -23.27 -10.00
N LEU A 97 7.22 -23.24 -10.25
CA LEU A 97 6.36 -22.12 -9.85
C LEU A 97 6.25 -22.00 -8.32
N CYS A 98 6.13 -23.11 -7.59
CA CYS A 98 6.11 -23.10 -6.13
C CYS A 98 7.40 -22.53 -5.53
N ALA A 99 8.56 -22.87 -6.10
CA ALA A 99 9.85 -22.35 -5.62
C ALA A 99 9.92 -20.82 -5.79
N LEU A 100 9.49 -20.30 -6.94
CA LEU A 100 9.42 -18.85 -7.17
C LEU A 100 8.39 -18.16 -6.26
N ALA A 101 7.26 -18.82 -5.99
CA ALA A 101 6.23 -18.29 -5.11
C ALA A 101 6.72 -18.16 -3.65
N ASP A 102 7.51 -19.13 -3.18
CA ASP A 102 8.13 -19.10 -1.85
C ASP A 102 9.11 -17.92 -1.70
N ASP A 103 10.02 -17.74 -2.67
CA ASP A 103 10.96 -16.60 -2.68
C ASP A 103 10.23 -15.24 -2.73
N LEU A 104 9.17 -15.15 -3.53
CA LEU A 104 8.35 -13.94 -3.61
C LEU A 104 7.61 -13.67 -2.30
N SER A 105 7.04 -14.71 -1.69
CA SER A 105 6.36 -14.65 -0.41
C SER A 105 7.30 -14.14 0.70
N TYR A 106 8.50 -14.72 0.80
CA TYR A 106 9.53 -14.25 1.72
C TYR A 106 9.87 -12.77 1.50
N THR A 107 10.02 -12.37 0.24
CA THR A 107 10.33 -10.98 -0.11
C THR A 107 9.20 -10.02 0.28
N GLN A 108 7.94 -10.43 0.07
CA GLN A 108 6.77 -9.66 0.48
C GLN A 108 6.72 -9.47 1.99
N ASP A 109 6.91 -10.54 2.76
CA ASP A 109 6.88 -10.47 4.22
C ASP A 109 8.03 -9.59 4.75
N ARG A 110 9.23 -9.68 4.16
CA ARG A 110 10.35 -8.78 4.49
C ARG A 110 10.06 -7.32 4.19
N ILE A 111 9.38 -7.03 3.07
CA ILE A 111 8.97 -5.65 2.72
C ILE A 111 7.86 -5.17 3.65
N ALA A 112 6.90 -6.02 3.98
CA ALA A 112 5.80 -5.70 4.89
C ALA A 112 6.32 -5.36 6.29
N ALA A 113 7.34 -6.08 6.79
CA ALA A 113 8.01 -5.76 8.05
C ALA A 113 8.65 -4.35 8.06
N GLU A 114 9.03 -3.80 6.90
CA GLU A 114 9.59 -2.46 6.79
C GLU A 114 8.52 -1.35 6.66
N ALA A 115 7.24 -1.71 6.53
CA ALA A 115 6.16 -0.77 6.26
C ALA A 115 5.71 0.05 7.47
N THR A 116 6.05 -0.34 8.70
CA THR A 116 5.64 0.35 9.93
C THR A 116 6.85 0.78 10.76
N LEU A 117 6.71 1.84 11.56
CA LEU A 117 7.76 2.30 12.47
C LEU A 117 8.10 1.28 13.56
N GLU A 118 7.13 0.49 14.00
CA GLU A 118 7.31 -0.49 15.09
C GLU A 118 8.14 -1.69 14.64
N THR A 119 7.99 -2.12 13.38
CA THR A 119 8.62 -3.34 12.86
C THR A 119 9.83 -3.09 11.97
N ALA A 120 9.99 -1.88 11.43
CA ALA A 120 11.05 -1.59 10.46
C ALA A 120 12.45 -1.71 11.09
N THR A 121 13.33 -2.45 10.42
CA THR A 121 14.71 -2.68 10.87
C THR A 121 15.73 -1.83 10.12
N GLN A 122 15.40 -1.38 8.91
CA GLN A 122 16.34 -0.62 8.08
C GLN A 122 16.28 0.87 8.39
N ARG A 123 17.45 1.49 8.64
CA ARG A 123 17.57 2.94 8.89
C ARG A 123 16.89 3.78 7.82
N ARG A 124 16.99 3.38 6.55
CA ARG A 124 16.36 4.11 5.42
C ARG A 124 14.83 4.11 5.51
N SER A 125 14.22 3.01 5.97
CA SER A 125 12.77 2.90 6.14
C SER A 125 12.33 3.79 7.30
N LEU A 126 13.02 3.70 8.44
CA LEU A 126 12.74 4.52 9.63
C LEU A 126 12.84 6.02 9.34
N VAL A 127 13.88 6.47 8.63
CA VAL A 127 14.02 7.89 8.26
C VAL A 127 12.90 8.34 7.33
N ARG A 128 12.50 7.51 6.37
CA ARG A 128 11.37 7.83 5.47
C ARG A 128 10.04 7.93 6.23
N HIS A 129 9.80 7.02 7.16
CA HIS A 129 8.61 7.06 8.02
C HIS A 129 8.60 8.27 8.95
N ALA A 130 9.74 8.60 9.56
CA ALA A 130 9.89 9.79 10.40
C ALA A 130 9.56 11.09 9.65
N ARG A 131 9.97 11.19 8.38
CA ARG A 131 9.67 12.36 7.54
C ARG A 131 8.17 12.55 7.27
N LEU A 132 7.36 11.49 7.33
CA LEU A 132 5.90 11.61 7.16
C LEU A 132 5.21 12.33 8.31
N VAL A 133 5.86 12.38 9.48
CA VAL A 133 5.39 13.09 10.68
C VAL A 133 6.21 14.36 10.95
N ASP A 134 6.80 14.92 9.90
CA ASP A 134 7.64 16.13 9.96
C ASP A 134 8.84 16.00 10.92
N TYR A 135 9.33 14.77 11.17
CA TYR A 135 10.53 14.52 11.96
C TYR A 135 11.71 14.11 11.08
N GLU A 136 12.81 14.85 11.18
CA GLU A 136 14.08 14.51 10.52
C GLU A 136 15.07 13.96 11.57
N PRO A 137 15.38 12.65 11.57
CA PRO A 137 16.35 12.08 12.49
C PRO A 137 17.74 12.70 12.27
N ARG A 138 18.34 13.21 13.35
CA ARG A 138 19.69 13.80 13.27
C ARG A 138 20.70 12.76 12.75
N PRO A 139 21.60 13.13 11.82
CA PRO A 139 22.71 12.27 11.46
C PRO A 139 23.64 12.04 12.66
N ALA A 140 24.56 11.10 12.53
CA ALA A 140 25.68 10.98 13.46
C ALA A 140 26.36 12.35 13.57
N THR A 141 26.32 12.93 14.77
CA THR A 141 26.90 14.23 15.04
C THR A 141 28.22 13.99 15.75
N ALA A 142 29.24 14.72 15.33
CA ALA A 142 30.54 14.64 15.94
C ALA A 142 30.50 15.17 17.38
N ALA A 143 31.35 14.65 18.27
CA ALA A 143 31.35 15.09 19.67
C ALA A 143 31.81 16.56 19.79
N ARG A 144 31.38 17.22 20.86
CA ARG A 144 31.70 18.62 21.13
C ARG A 144 32.07 18.79 22.59
N THR A 145 33.10 19.56 22.86
CA THR A 145 33.59 19.83 24.22
C THR A 145 34.01 21.29 24.35
N LEU A 146 33.99 21.82 25.57
CA LEU A 146 34.52 23.15 25.87
C LEU A 146 35.98 23.02 26.25
N LEU A 147 36.86 23.77 25.60
CA LEU A 147 38.27 23.88 25.98
C LEU A 147 38.60 25.29 26.45
N GLN A 148 39.49 25.35 27.45
CA GLN A 148 40.08 26.57 27.95
C GLN A 148 41.57 26.58 27.62
N PHE A 149 42.02 27.62 26.92
CA PHE A 149 43.43 27.80 26.57
C PHE A 149 44.06 28.85 27.48
N ASP A 150 45.17 28.49 28.12
CA ASP A 150 46.07 29.44 28.75
C ASP A 150 47.18 29.79 27.76
N VAL A 151 47.31 31.08 27.42
CA VAL A 151 48.13 31.54 26.30
C VAL A 151 49.13 32.58 26.79
N LYS A 152 50.38 32.46 26.33
CA LYS A 152 51.45 33.39 26.68
C LYS A 152 51.13 34.82 26.18
N PRO A 153 51.55 35.86 26.93
CA PRO A 153 51.37 37.24 26.52
C PRO A 153 52.05 37.51 25.16
N GLY A 154 51.30 38.11 24.22
CA GLY A 154 51.76 38.41 22.85
C GLY A 154 51.08 37.58 21.75
N VAL A 155 50.39 36.50 22.10
CA VAL A 155 49.54 35.77 21.14
C VAL A 155 48.16 36.42 21.12
N MET A 156 47.80 36.98 19.97
CA MET A 156 46.54 37.73 19.79
C MET A 156 45.44 36.88 19.16
N VAL A 157 45.79 35.85 18.38
CA VAL A 157 44.82 35.06 17.61
C VAL A 157 45.15 33.58 17.70
N LEU A 158 44.12 32.78 17.97
CA LEU A 158 44.12 31.32 17.82
C LEU A 158 43.42 30.98 16.50
N PRO A 159 44.09 30.31 15.54
CA PRO A 159 43.54 30.05 14.22
C PRO A 159 42.34 29.10 14.26
N VAL A 160 41.47 29.22 13.26
CA VAL A 160 40.40 28.24 13.00
C VAL A 160 41.03 26.91 12.62
N GLY A 161 40.46 25.79 13.06
CA GLY A 161 40.93 24.45 12.69
C GLY A 161 42.23 24.03 13.39
N LEU A 162 42.58 24.65 14.52
CA LEU A 162 43.64 24.12 15.39
C LEU A 162 43.21 22.73 15.90
N VAL A 163 44.04 21.73 15.58
CA VAL A 163 43.87 20.34 16.00
C VAL A 163 44.25 20.19 17.48
N VAL A 164 43.36 19.58 18.26
CA VAL A 164 43.57 19.21 19.66
C VAL A 164 43.29 17.72 19.82
N SER A 165 44.23 16.98 20.37
CA SER A 165 44.09 15.54 20.60
C SER A 165 43.62 15.25 22.03
N ALA A 166 42.72 14.29 22.19
CA ALA A 166 42.36 13.69 23.47
C ALA A 166 42.58 12.17 23.43
N GLN A 167 42.84 11.56 24.58
CA GLN A 167 42.94 10.10 24.70
C GLN A 167 41.55 9.51 24.98
N SER A 168 41.14 8.51 24.19
CA SER A 168 39.97 7.67 24.44
C SER A 168 40.21 6.80 25.68
N PRO A 169 39.15 6.34 26.38
CA PRO A 169 39.28 5.33 27.44
C PRO A 169 40.05 4.07 27.02
N ASP A 170 40.02 3.74 25.73
CA ASP A 170 40.71 2.58 25.14
C ASP A 170 42.19 2.86 24.77
N GLY A 171 42.68 4.08 25.00
CA GLY A 171 44.06 4.50 24.71
C GLY A 171 44.29 4.96 23.26
N GLU A 172 43.25 5.00 22.43
CA GLU A 172 43.32 5.59 21.09
C GLU A 172 43.29 7.12 21.15
N THR A 173 44.07 7.78 20.30
CA THR A 173 44.08 9.25 20.23
C THR A 173 42.99 9.73 19.28
N VAL A 174 42.08 10.56 19.77
CA VAL A 174 40.99 11.18 19.01
C VAL A 174 41.33 12.64 18.75
N GLU A 175 41.20 13.06 17.50
CA GLU A 175 41.46 14.44 17.08
C GLU A 175 40.17 15.28 17.09
N PHE A 176 40.30 16.51 17.59
CA PHE A 176 39.26 17.53 17.63
C PHE A 176 39.77 18.77 16.93
N GLU A 177 38.85 19.60 16.41
CA GLU A 177 39.21 20.85 15.78
C GLU A 177 38.51 22.04 16.45
N THR A 178 39.20 23.18 16.47
CA THR A 178 38.57 24.46 16.85
C THR A 178 37.65 24.94 15.73
N GLY A 179 36.34 24.85 15.94
CA GLY A 179 35.35 25.13 14.89
C GLY A 179 35.36 26.58 14.39
N THR A 180 35.53 27.55 15.28
CA THR A 180 35.67 28.97 14.91
C THR A 180 36.82 29.58 15.69
N GLY A 181 37.66 30.36 15.01
CA GLY A 181 38.86 30.96 15.60
C GLY A 181 38.52 31.77 16.85
N LEU A 182 39.50 31.85 17.75
CA LEU A 182 39.34 32.49 19.05
C LEU A 182 39.92 33.90 18.99
N VAL A 183 39.04 34.87 18.72
CA VAL A 183 39.32 36.31 18.74
C VAL A 183 38.17 37.04 19.46
N ASP A 184 38.49 37.78 20.51
CA ASP A 184 37.56 38.73 21.12
C ASP A 184 37.44 39.98 20.22
N PRO A 185 36.24 40.30 19.70
CA PRO A 185 36.03 41.44 18.82
C PRO A 185 36.31 42.80 19.46
N ASN A 186 36.33 42.90 20.79
CA ASN A 186 36.56 44.17 21.50
C ASN A 186 38.02 44.39 21.88
N THR A 187 38.75 43.31 22.20
CA THR A 187 40.12 43.42 22.73
C THR A 187 41.19 42.84 21.80
N GLY A 188 40.80 42.12 20.75
CA GLY A 188 41.73 41.46 19.82
C GLY A 188 42.57 40.35 20.49
N LYS A 189 42.20 39.93 21.71
CA LYS A 189 42.84 38.85 22.47
C LYS A 189 42.05 37.55 22.31
N PRO A 190 42.68 36.38 22.51
CA PRO A 190 41.94 35.12 22.53
C PRO A 190 40.97 35.08 23.72
N THR A 191 39.70 34.75 23.46
CA THR A 191 38.69 34.51 24.51
C THR A 191 38.95 33.15 25.19
N SER A 192 38.78 33.06 26.50
CA SER A 192 39.21 31.87 27.27
C SER A 192 38.31 30.64 27.12
N ILE A 193 37.14 30.74 26.49
CA ILE A 193 36.16 29.63 26.44
C ILE A 193 35.47 29.62 25.07
N ARG A 194 35.66 28.55 24.29
CA ARG A 194 34.79 28.19 23.15
C ARG A 194 34.59 26.69 23.01
N THR A 195 33.46 26.33 22.42
CA THR A 195 33.10 24.96 22.04
C THR A 195 33.89 24.51 20.83
N LEU A 196 34.52 23.35 20.93
CA LEU A 196 35.19 22.68 19.82
C LEU A 196 34.25 21.66 19.18
N GLU A 197 34.47 21.39 17.90
CA GLU A 197 33.74 20.36 17.18
C GLU A 197 34.71 19.28 16.71
N ILE A 198 34.37 18.01 16.89
CA ILE A 198 35.02 16.96 16.14
C ILE A 198 34.65 17.17 14.67
N GLN A 199 35.62 17.27 13.76
CA GLN A 199 35.40 16.93 12.37
C GLN A 199 36.20 15.66 12.11
N SER A 200 35.52 14.52 12.11
CA SER A 200 36.18 13.27 11.74
C SER A 200 36.39 13.31 10.22
N HIS A 201 37.63 13.54 9.79
CA HIS A 201 38.06 13.32 8.42
C HIS A 201 38.14 11.80 8.18
N LEU A 202 36.98 11.15 8.09
CA LEU A 202 36.87 9.79 7.55
C LEU A 202 36.48 9.93 6.08
N GLN A 203 37.44 9.65 5.20
CA GLN A 203 37.20 9.38 3.77
C GLN A 203 36.23 8.20 3.59
#